data_AF-A0A7W1N8F1-F1
#
_entry.id   AF-A0A7W1N8F1-F1
#
_cell.length_a   1.000
_cell.length_b   1.000
_cell.length_c   1.000
_cell.angle_alpha   90.00
_cell.angle_beta   90.00
_cell.angle_gamma   90.00
#
_symmetry.space_group_name_H-M   'P 1'
#
loop_
_entity.id
_entity.type
_entity.pdbx_description
1 polymer ?
#
loop_
_entity_poly.entity_id
_entity_poly.type
_entity_poly.pdbx_seq_one_letter_code
_entity_poly.pdbx_strand_id
1 'polypeptide(L)' 'MNDVVARLAQIQFVDPDGRLEVLWAERLGDGSYIVLNVPVHVYGLSLGTRVQCTGLTERFLKFERIVLASP' A
#
# COMPACT_ATOMS: atom_id res chain seq x y z
N MET A 1 7.17 -4.34 -21.37
CA MET A 1 6.93 -5.20 -20.18
C MET A 1 7.76 -4.81 -18.95
N ASN A 2 8.79 -3.95 -19.04
CA ASN A 2 9.65 -3.63 -17.89
C ASN A 2 9.15 -2.53 -16.93
N ASP A 3 8.29 -1.61 -17.37
CA ASP A 3 7.93 -0.43 -16.55
C ASP A 3 6.91 -0.73 -15.44
N VAL A 4 6.06 -1.75 -15.62
CA VAL A 4 5.04 -2.11 -14.64
C VAL A 4 5.69 -2.70 -13.38
N VAL A 5 6.67 -3.58 -13.54
CA VAL A 5 7.37 -4.22 -12.41
C VAL A 5 8.21 -3.21 -11.61
N ALA A 6 8.67 -2.13 -12.25
CA ALA A 6 9.38 -1.05 -11.57
C ALA A 6 8.48 -0.21 -10.66
N ARG A 7 7.16 -0.24 -10.87
CA ARG A 7 6.18 0.55 -10.10
C ARG A 7 5.53 -0.23 -8.96
N LEU A 8 5.79 -1.52 -8.83
CA LEU A 8 5.19 -2.36 -7.80
C LEU A 8 6.02 -2.32 -6.50
N ALA A 9 5.31 -2.15 -5.39
CA ALA A 9 5.84 -2.27 -4.04
C ALA A 9 4.91 -3.12 -3.17
N GLN A 10 5.46 -3.68 -2.11
CA GLN A 10 4.72 -4.31 -1.03
C GLN A 10 4.61 -3.32 0.13
N ILE A 11 3.41 -3.16 0.66
CA ILE A 11 3.14 -2.30 1.81
C ILE A 11 2.74 -3.19 2.98
N GLN A 12 3.46 -3.04 4.09
CA GLN A 12 3.12 -3.60 5.38
C GLN A 12 2.08 -2.71 6.07
N PHE A 13 0.95 -3.32 6.39
CA PHE A 13 -0.08 -2.78 7.27
C PHE A 13 -0.06 -3.55 8.58
N VAL A 14 -0.39 -2.86 9.67
CA VAL A 14 -0.55 -3.46 10.99
C VAL A 14 -1.91 -3.03 11.52
N ASP A 15 -2.77 -3.99 11.82
CA ASP A 15 -4.09 -3.71 12.39
C ASP A 15 -3.98 -3.37 13.90
N PRO A 16 -5.07 -2.91 14.54
CA PRO A 16 -5.05 -2.61 15.98
C PRO A 16 -4.71 -3.79 16.90
N ASP A 17 -4.92 -5.03 16.43
CA ASP A 17 -4.58 -6.26 17.15
C ASP A 17 -3.11 -6.69 16.93
N GLY A 18 -2.34 -5.89 16.18
CA GLY A 18 -0.94 -6.16 15.87
C GLY A 18 -0.73 -7.17 14.74
N ARG A 19 -1.79 -7.55 14.01
CA ARG A 19 -1.68 -8.46 12.86
C ARG A 19 -1.09 -7.73 11.67
N LEU A 20 -0.15 -8.41 11.02
CA LEU A 20 0.55 -7.89 9.86
C LEU A 20 -0.14 -8.38 8.58
N GLU A 21 -0.46 -7.46 7.70
CA GLU A 21 -0.94 -7.77 6.34
C GLU A 21 -0.05 -7.06 5.32
N VAL A 22 0.42 -7.80 4.30
CA VAL A 22 1.25 -7.25 3.22
C VAL A 22 0.45 -7.22 1.93
N LEU A 23 0.25 -6.03 1.38
CA LEU A 23 -0.51 -5.83 0.14
C LEU A 23 0.40 -5.26 -0.95
N TRP A 24 0.13 -5.66 -2.19
CA TRP A 24 0.74 -5.02 -3.36
C TRP A 24 0.16 -3.64 -3.59
N ALA A 25 1.02 -2.74 -4.07
CA ALA A 25 0.63 -1.40 -4.45
C ALA A 25 1.42 -0.89 -5.65
N GLU A 26 0.79 -0.01 -6.41
CA GLU A 26 1.43 0.71 -7.52
C GLU A 26 1.86 2.11 -7.09
N ARG A 27 3.10 2.48 -7.40
CA ARG A 27 3.67 3.82 -7.16
C ARG A 27 3.16 4.82 -8.20
N LEU A 28 2.62 5.95 -7.72
CA LEU A 28 2.06 7.01 -8.58
C LEU A 28 3.06 8.10 -9.00
N GLY A 29 4.26 8.11 -8.43
CA GLY A 29 5.33 9.07 -8.77
C GLY A 29 5.37 10.34 -7.90
N ASP A 30 4.32 10.61 -7.11
CA ASP A 30 4.26 11.72 -6.15
C ASP A 30 4.48 11.27 -4.69
N GLY A 31 5.09 10.11 -4.51
CA GLY A 31 5.36 9.51 -3.20
C GLY A 31 4.17 8.76 -2.59
N SER A 32 3.04 8.68 -3.30
CA SER A 32 1.90 7.87 -2.89
C SER A 32 1.76 6.58 -3.71
N TYR A 33 0.92 5.68 -3.20
CA TYR A 33 0.72 4.34 -3.73
C TYR A 33 -0.77 3.98 -3.79
N ILE A 34 -1.19 3.23 -4.80
CA ILE A 34 -2.54 2.65 -4.90
C ILE A 34 -2.50 1.19 -4.48
N VAL A 35 -3.35 0.80 -3.53
CA VAL A 35 -3.48 -0.58 -3.08
C VAL A 35 -4.15 -1.44 -4.17
N LEU A 36 -3.52 -2.57 -4.50
CA LEU A 36 -3.93 -3.46 -5.60
C LEU A 36 -4.57 -4.76 -5.11
N ASN A 37 -4.73 -4.94 -3.79
CA ASN A 37 -5.37 -6.11 -3.19
C ASN A 37 -6.53 -5.71 -2.29
N VAL A 38 -7.49 -6.63 -2.12
CA VAL A 38 -8.56 -6.48 -1.13
C VAL A 38 -7.98 -6.86 0.24
N PRO A 39 -7.97 -5.96 1.24
CA PRO A 39 -7.49 -6.27 2.58
C PRO A 39 -8.43 -7.25 3.30
N VAL A 40 -7.88 -8.14 4.12
CA VAL A 40 -8.64 -9.15 4.88
C VAL A 40 -8.79 -8.75 6.35
N HIS A 41 -7.76 -8.12 6.93
CA HIS A 41 -7.73 -7.79 8.37
C HIS A 41 -7.53 -6.30 8.65
N VAL A 42 -7.07 -5.53 7.67
CA VAL A 42 -6.88 -4.09 7.81
C VAL A 42 -8.19 -3.36 7.53
N TYR A 43 -8.82 -2.85 8.60
CA TYR A 43 -10.07 -2.08 8.51
C TYR A 43 -9.86 -0.67 7.92
N GLY A 44 -10.90 -0.14 7.26
CA GLY A 44 -10.89 1.21 6.68
C GLY A 44 -10.03 1.36 5.42
N LEU A 45 -9.50 0.25 4.91
CA LEU A 45 -8.73 0.18 3.67
C LEU A 45 -9.49 -0.66 2.65
N SER A 46 -9.42 -0.30 1.37
CA SER A 46 -10.06 -1.04 0.27
C SER A 46 -9.17 -1.07 -0.96
N LEU A 47 -9.43 -2.00 -1.87
CA LEU A 47 -8.81 -2.01 -3.20
C LEU A 47 -8.98 -0.63 -3.86
N GLY A 48 -7.91 -0.10 -4.45
CA GLY A 48 -7.92 1.24 -5.07
C GLY A 48 -7.67 2.39 -4.10
N THR A 49 -7.61 2.14 -2.79
CA THR A 49 -7.28 3.19 -1.82
C THR A 49 -5.88 3.71 -2.06
N ARG A 50 -5.73 5.03 -2.02
CA ARG A 50 -4.45 5.71 -2.16
C ARG A 50 -3.86 6.00 -0.79
N VAL A 51 -2.61 5.59 -0.59
CA VAL A 51 -1.92 5.67 0.70
C VAL A 51 -0.56 6.34 0.57
N GLN A 52 -0.10 6.92 1.68
CA GLN A 52 1.29 7.30 1.88
C GLN A 52 2.01 6.28 2.75
N CYS A 53 3.29 6.08 2.43
CA CYS A 53 4.12 5.06 3.06
C CYS A 53 5.54 5.56 3.24
N THR A 54 6.20 5.08 4.29
CA THR A 54 7.64 5.22 4.49
C THR A 54 8.38 4.00 3.96
N GLY A 55 9.53 4.23 3.35
CA GLY A 55 10.37 3.15 2.82
C GLY A 55 11.12 2.43 3.94
N LEU A 56 10.91 1.12 4.07
CA LEU A 56 11.84 0.24 4.78
C LEU A 56 12.96 -0.20 3.80
N THR A 57 12.59 -0.41 2.53
CA THR A 57 13.49 -0.54 1.36
C THR A 57 12.82 0.11 0.13
N GLU A 58 13.42 0.01 -1.07
CA GLU A 58 12.81 0.54 -2.30
C GLU A 58 11.46 -0.11 -2.66
N ARG A 59 11.26 -1.39 -2.29
CA ARG A 59 10.07 -2.16 -2.67
C ARG A 59 9.26 -2.67 -1.48
N PHE A 60 9.74 -2.46 -0.26
CA PHE A 60 9.04 -2.83 0.96
C PHE A 60 8.80 -1.58 1.80
N LEU A 61 7.52 -1.28 2.04
CA LEU A 61 7.07 -0.02 2.59
C LEU A 61 6.25 -0.26 3.85
N LYS A 62 6.19 0.73 4.72
CA LYS A 62 5.31 0.75 5.89
C LYS A 62 4.18 1.75 5.65
N PHE A 63 2.94 1.34 5.86
CA PHE A 63 1.78 2.22 5.80
C PHE A 63 1.89 3.36 6.83
N GLU A 64 1.49 4.58 6.43
CA GLU A 64 1.40 5.74 7.32
C GLU A 64 -0.01 6.29 7.43
N ARG A 65 -0.63 6.61 6.29
CA ARG A 65 -1.96 7.21 6.24
C ARG A 65 -2.64 7.03 4.89
N ILE A 66 -3.96 7.11 4.93
CA ILE A 66 -4.80 7.22 3.72
C ILE A 66 -4.71 8.65 3.20
N VAL A 67 -4.47 8.77 1.89
CA VAL A 67 -4.50 10.05 1.15
C VAL A 67 -5.86 10.27 0.52
N LEU A 68 -6.40 9.21 -0.08
CA LEU A 68 -7.72 9.22 -0.72
C LEU A 68 -8.33 7.83 -0.56
N ALA A 69 -9.51 7.77 0.04
CA ALA A 69 -10.28 6.53 0.11
C ALA A 69 -10.71 6.10 -1.30
N SER A 70 -10.85 4.78 -1.51
CA SER A 70 -11.45 4.27 -2.73
C SER A 70 -12.89 4.81 -2.87
N PRO A 71 -13.39 5.09 -4.09
CA PRO A 71 -14.76 5.53 -4.33
C PRO A 71 -15.83 4.57 -3.78
#